data_AF-G9KE47-F1
#
_entry.id   AF-G9KE47-F1
#
_cell.length_a   1.000
_cell.length_b   1.000
_cell.length_c   1.000
_cell.angle_alpha   90.00
_cell.angle_beta   90.00
_cell.angle_gamma   90.00
#
_symmetry.space_group_name_H-M   'P 1'
#
loop_
_entity.id
_entity.type
_entity.pdbx_description
1 polymer ?
#
loop_
_entity_poly.entity_id
_entity_poly.type
_entity_poly.pdbx_seq_one_letter_code
_entity_poly.pdbx_strand_id
1 'polypeptide(L)'
;IKQFMDIFSLPEMSLLSCVNEYFLKNNIDYEPVHLYKDVKDSIRDVHIKGIMYSAIEADIEKYICYAEQTRAVLAKLADHGKKMFLITNSPSSFVDKG
;
A
#
# COMPACT_ATOMS: atom_id res chain seq x y z
N ILE A 1 18.39 -9.67 4.45
CA ILE A 1 17.87 -9.48 3.07
C ILE A 1 16.39 -9.15 3.19
N LYS A 2 15.94 -7.97 2.72
CA LYS A 2 14.50 -7.65 2.69
C LYS A 2 13.84 -8.49 1.60
N GLN A 3 12.72 -9.13 1.94
CA GLN A 3 11.87 -9.81 0.96
C GLN A 3 10.75 -8.85 0.55
N PHE A 4 10.60 -8.64 -0.75
CA PHE A 4 9.59 -7.79 -1.37
C PHE A 4 8.33 -8.65 -1.64
N MET A 5 7.49 -8.78 -0.62
CA MET A 5 6.44 -9.81 -0.56
C MET A 5 5.02 -9.26 -0.71
N ASP A 6 4.84 -7.95 -0.61
CA ASP A 6 3.53 -7.30 -0.64
C ASP A 6 3.36 -6.41 -1.88
N ILE A 7 2.14 -5.95 -2.11
CA ILE A 7 1.82 -5.07 -3.24
C ILE A 7 2.53 -3.70 -3.15
N PHE A 8 2.92 -3.27 -1.95
CA PHE A 8 3.65 -2.01 -1.72
C PHE A 8 5.14 -2.11 -2.10
N SER A 9 5.63 -3.33 -2.26
CA SER A 9 6.99 -3.60 -2.70
C SER A 9 7.25 -3.15 -4.14
N LEU A 10 6.22 -3.14 -4.99
CA LEU A 10 6.32 -2.70 -6.39
C LEU A 10 6.68 -1.21 -6.50
N PRO A 11 5.91 -0.26 -5.93
CA PRO A 11 6.27 1.15 -5.99
C PRO A 11 7.59 1.45 -5.25
N GLU A 12 7.90 0.73 -4.17
CA GLU A 12 9.19 0.88 -3.48
C GLU A 12 10.38 0.54 -4.39
N MET A 13 10.33 -0.62 -5.07
CA MET A 13 11.38 -1.04 -6.00
C MET A 13 11.47 -0.13 -7.23
N SER A 14 10.34 0.29 -7.77
CA SER A 14 10.32 1.25 -8.87
C SER A 14 10.96 2.58 -8.46
N LEU A 15 10.62 3.12 -7.28
CA LEU A 15 11.20 4.36 -6.79
C LEU A 15 12.71 4.21 -6.56
N LEU A 16 13.14 3.12 -5.93
CA LEU A 16 14.56 2.83 -5.72
C LEU A 16 15.33 2.78 -7.04
N SER A 17 14.79 2.06 -8.03
CA SER A 17 15.39 1.95 -9.36
C SER A 17 15.47 3.31 -10.07
N CYS A 18 14.39 4.09 -10.05
CA CYS A 18 14.35 5.40 -10.71
C CYS A 18 15.33 6.40 -10.10
N VAL A 19 15.42 6.48 -8.76
CA VAL A 19 16.34 7.41 -8.09
C VAL A 19 17.79 6.98 -8.29
N ASN A 20 18.07 5.67 -8.20
CA ASN A 20 19.39 5.11 -8.47
C ASN A 20 19.86 5.42 -9.90
N GLU A 21 19.00 5.18 -10.89
CA GLU A 21 19.28 5.51 -12.28
C GLU A 21 19.49 7.01 -12.49
N TYR A 22 18.70 7.86 -11.82
CA TYR A 22 18.86 9.30 -11.87
C TYR A 22 20.23 9.75 -11.33
N PHE A 23 20.67 9.22 -10.19
CA PHE A 23 21.99 9.57 -9.64
C PHE A 23 23.13 9.13 -10.56
N LEU A 24 23.06 7.91 -11.12
CA LEU A 24 24.05 7.41 -12.07
C LEU A 24 24.13 8.29 -13.34
N LYS A 25 22.99 8.65 -13.92
CA LYS A 25 22.95 9.47 -15.15
C LYS A 25 23.47 10.89 -14.94
N ASN A 26 23.39 11.41 -13.72
CA ASN A 26 23.78 12.79 -13.40
C ASN A 26 25.13 12.88 -12.66
N ASN A 27 25.86 11.76 -12.50
CA ASN A 27 27.11 11.69 -11.73
C ASN A 27 26.97 12.29 -10.32
N ILE A 28 25.86 11.98 -9.65
CA ILE A 28 25.64 12.37 -8.26
C ILE A 28 26.20 11.25 -7.39
N ASP A 29 27.14 11.58 -6.50
CA ASP A 29 27.65 10.63 -5.52
C ASP A 29 26.59 10.33 -4.45
N TYR A 30 26.41 9.05 -4.14
CA TYR A 30 25.50 8.58 -3.10
C TYR A 30 26.00 7.27 -2.48
N GLU A 31 25.56 7.02 -1.25
CA GLU A 31 25.77 5.73 -0.59
C GLU A 31 24.50 4.88 -0.76
N PRO A 32 24.57 3.69 -1.41
CA PRO A 32 23.41 2.84 -1.66
C PRO A 32 22.59 2.50 -0.41
N VAL A 33 23.24 2.35 0.75
CA VAL A 33 22.54 2.06 2.02
C VAL A 33 21.64 3.22 2.45
N HIS A 34 22.08 4.47 2.24
CA HIS A 34 21.31 5.65 2.58
C HIS A 34 20.16 5.87 1.59
N LEU A 35 20.40 5.69 0.29
CA LEU A 35 19.34 5.74 -0.71
C LEU A 35 18.22 4.73 -0.40
N TYR A 36 18.58 3.48 -0.11
CA TYR A 36 17.60 2.46 0.27
C TYR A 36 16.80 2.85 1.52
N LYS A 37 17.48 3.40 2.54
CA LYS A 37 16.82 3.85 3.76
C LYS A 37 15.82 4.98 3.48
N ASP A 38 16.21 5.98 2.69
CA ASP A 38 15.36 7.14 2.37
C ASP A 38 14.13 6.73 1.56
N VAL A 39 14.28 5.82 0.60
CA VAL A 39 13.15 5.25 -0.15
C VAL A 39 12.20 4.51 0.78
N LYS A 40 12.74 3.64 1.65
CA LYS A 40 11.94 2.86 2.60
C LYS A 40 11.18 3.77 3.58
N ASP A 41 11.85 4.78 4.13
CA ASP A 41 11.25 5.72 5.07
C ASP A 41 10.19 6.58 4.36
N SER A 42 10.38 6.94 3.09
CA SER A 42 9.38 7.66 2.29
C SER A 42 8.09 6.84 2.08
N ILE A 43 8.21 5.56 1.74
CA ILE A 43 7.05 4.67 1.60
C ILE A 43 6.32 4.52 2.94
N ARG A 44 7.06 4.36 4.04
CA ARG A 44 6.50 4.28 5.40
C ARG A 44 5.72 5.55 5.74
N ASP A 45 6.27 6.72 5.47
CA ASP A 45 5.69 8.00 5.81
C ASP A 45 4.36 8.25 5.10
N VAL A 46 4.25 7.88 3.82
CA VAL A 46 3.01 8.00 3.04
C VAL A 46 1.85 7.21 3.69
N HIS A 47 2.14 6.08 4.34
CA HIS A 47 1.15 5.28 5.07
C HIS A 47 0.84 5.87 6.45
N ILE A 48 1.87 6.15 7.26
CA ILE A 48 1.68 6.56 8.67
C ILE A 48 1.11 7.97 8.77
N LYS A 49 1.50 8.89 7.88
CA LYS A 49 0.96 10.26 7.84
C LYS A 49 -0.42 10.33 7.21
N GLY A 50 -0.98 9.21 6.76
CA GLY A 50 -2.33 9.11 6.20
C GLY A 50 -2.49 9.70 4.80
N ILE A 51 -1.40 10.12 4.14
CA ILE A 51 -1.44 10.73 2.80
C ILE A 51 -2.08 9.77 1.80
N MET A 52 -1.69 8.50 1.84
CA MET A 52 -2.30 7.46 1.00
C MET A 52 -3.80 7.32 1.26
N TYR A 53 -4.18 7.23 2.54
CA TYR A 53 -5.58 7.07 2.93
C TYR A 53 -6.42 8.26 2.44
N SER A 54 -5.96 9.50 2.67
CA SER A 54 -6.66 10.70 2.20
C SER A 54 -6.79 10.77 0.69
N ALA A 55 -5.77 10.32 -0.07
CA ALA A 55 -5.84 10.30 -1.53
C ALA A 55 -6.85 9.26 -2.04
N ILE A 56 -6.93 8.08 -1.41
CA ILE A 56 -7.92 7.05 -1.75
C ILE A 56 -9.33 7.53 -1.39
N GLU A 57 -9.51 8.09 -0.20
CA GLU A 57 -10.81 8.59 0.27
C GLU A 57 -11.37 9.73 -0.61
N ALA A 58 -10.50 10.50 -1.27
CA ALA A 58 -10.91 11.56 -2.18
C ALA A 58 -11.50 11.03 -3.51
N ASP A 59 -11.20 9.78 -3.89
CA ASP A 59 -11.66 9.16 -5.14
C ASP A 59 -11.77 7.63 -4.99
N ILE A 60 -12.67 7.19 -4.12
CA ILE A 60 -12.82 5.78 -3.73
C ILE A 60 -13.12 4.89 -4.93
N GLU A 61 -13.97 5.34 -5.86
CA GLU A 61 -14.40 4.56 -7.02
C GLU A 61 -13.23 4.22 -7.96
N LYS A 62 -12.22 5.10 -8.03
CA LYS A 62 -11.02 4.85 -8.82
C LYS A 62 -10.10 3.79 -8.21
N TYR A 63 -10.01 3.75 -6.88
CA TYR A 63 -9.00 2.95 -6.17
C TYR A 63 -9.54 1.65 -5.56
N ILE A 64 -10.84 1.57 -5.27
CA ILE A 64 -11.47 0.40 -4.66
C ILE A 64 -12.38 -0.30 -5.68
N CYS A 65 -12.10 -1.58 -5.93
CA CYS A 65 -12.94 -2.43 -6.76
C CYS A 65 -13.91 -3.24 -5.91
N TYR A 66 -15.21 -2.99 -6.07
CA TYR A 66 -16.27 -3.74 -5.40
C TYR A 66 -16.69 -4.94 -6.25
N ALA A 67 -16.10 -6.10 -5.96
CA ALA A 67 -16.47 -7.33 -6.64
C ALA A 67 -17.77 -7.91 -6.05
N GLU A 68 -18.84 -7.98 -6.86
CA GLU A 68 -20.12 -8.59 -6.47
C GLU A 68 -19.97 -10.02 -5.93
N GLN A 69 -18.99 -10.76 -6.43
CA GLN A 69 -18.69 -12.13 -6.02
C GLN A 69 -18.22 -12.19 -4.56
N THR A 70 -17.40 -11.22 -4.12
CA THR A 70 -16.95 -11.14 -2.72
C THR A 70 -18.15 -10.97 -1.79
N ARG A 71 -19.06 -10.06 -2.14
CA ARG A 71 -20.29 -9.83 -1.37
C ARG A 71 -21.16 -11.09 -1.34
N ALA A 72 -21.33 -11.77 -2.46
CA ALA A 72 -22.12 -13.00 -2.55
C ALA A 72 -21.54 -14.13 -1.68
N VAL A 73 -20.22 -14.29 -1.65
CA VAL A 73 -19.54 -15.30 -0.81
C VAL A 73 -19.71 -14.97 0.67
N LEU A 74 -19.49 -13.72 1.08
CA LEU A 74 -19.64 -13.30 2.48
C LEU A 74 -21.08 -13.47 2.96
N ALA A 75 -22.06 -13.10 2.13
CA ALA A 75 -23.49 -13.31 2.43
C ALA A 75 -23.80 -14.80 2.61
N LYS A 76 -23.35 -15.65 1.69
CA LYS A 76 -23.54 -17.11 1.79
C LYS A 76 -22.95 -17.69 3.08
N LEU A 77 -21.78 -17.23 3.50
CA LEU A 77 -21.16 -17.67 4.76
C LEU A 77 -22.01 -17.26 5.97
N ALA A 78 -22.50 -16.02 6.00
CA ALA A 78 -23.38 -15.53 7.06
C ALA A 78 -24.69 -16.32 7.13
N ASP A 79 -25.33 -16.58 5.99
CA ASP A 79 -26.59 -17.33 5.90
C ASP A 79 -26.46 -18.77 6.42
N HIS A 80 -25.26 -19.34 6.34
CA HIS A 80 -24.94 -20.67 6.89
C HIS A 80 -24.41 -20.62 8.33
N GLY A 81 -24.64 -19.51 9.05
CA GLY A 81 -24.33 -19.37 10.47
C GLY A 81 -22.83 -19.21 10.77
N LYS A 82 -21.99 -18.87 9.80
CA LYS A 82 -20.56 -18.61 10.04
C LYS A 82 -20.37 -17.26 10.71
N LYS A 83 -19.58 -17.23 11.80
CA LYS A 83 -19.11 -16.00 12.43
C LYS A 83 -17.88 -15.51 11.70
N MET A 84 -17.89 -14.24 11.28
CA MET A 84 -16.80 -13.60 10.56
C MET A 84 -16.31 -12.38 11.36
N PHE A 85 -15.03 -12.05 11.21
CA PHE A 85 -14.41 -10.86 11.79
C PHE A 85 -13.38 -10.31 10.80
N LEU A 86 -13.07 -9.03 10.93
CA LEU A 86 -12.06 -8.34 10.10
C LEU A 86 -10.83 -8.05 10.95
N ILE A 87 -9.65 -8.43 10.45
CA ILE A 87 -8.35 -7.97 10.99
C ILE A 87 -7.70 -7.12 9.90
N THR A 88 -7.34 -5.89 10.24
CA THR A 88 -6.71 -4.95 9.32
C THR A 88 -5.70 -4.08 10.08
N ASN A 89 -4.64 -3.69 9.38
CA ASN A 89 -3.65 -2.73 9.87
C ASN A 89 -4.09 -1.28 9.64
N SER A 90 -5.20 -1.07 8.92
CA SER A 90 -5.72 0.26 8.64
C SER A 90 -6.56 0.80 9.81
N PRO A 91 -6.59 2.13 10.03
CA PRO A 91 -7.47 2.76 11.01
C PRO A 91 -8.95 2.48 10.73
N SER A 92 -9.77 2.35 11.77
CA SER A 92 -11.21 2.10 11.63
C SER A 92 -11.91 3.17 10.79
N SER A 93 -11.51 4.44 10.93
CA SER A 93 -12.08 5.56 10.17
C SER A 93 -11.89 5.44 8.66
N PHE A 94 -10.81 4.79 8.21
CA PHE A 94 -10.56 4.53 6.80
C PHE A 94 -11.41 3.33 6.33
N VAL A 95 -11.47 2.26 7.13
CA VAL A 95 -12.24 1.05 6.83
C VAL A 95 -13.74 1.33 6.69
N ASP A 96 -14.29 2.22 7.52
CA ASP A 96 -15.72 2.56 7.47
C ASP A 96 -16.12 3.31 6.18
N LYS A 97 -15.17 3.90 5.45
CA LYS A 97 -15.45 4.65 4.22
C LYS A 97 -15.52 3.78 2.96
N GLY A 98 -14.97 2.56 2.99
CA GLY A 98 -14.97 1.64 1.85
C GLY A 98 -13.97 0.50 1.98
#